data_AF-A0A3G9JQ29-F1
#
_entry.id   AF-A0A3G9JQ29-F1
#
_cell.length_a   1.000
_cell.length_b   1.000
_cell.length_c   1.000
_cell.angle_alpha   90.00
_cell.angle_beta   90.00
_cell.angle_gamma   90.00
#
_symmetry.space_group_name_H-M   'P 1'
#
loop_
_entity.id
_entity.type
_entity.pdbx_description
1 polymer ?
#
loop_
_entity_poly.entity_id
_entity_poly.type
_entity_poly.pdbx_seq_one_letter_code
_entity_poly.pdbx_strand_id
1 'polypeptide(L)'
;MQSEQLILHTEFQTDPDSKIPFRMLDYRICVYRRHPQKPMRQVVIYLRRSDSPLVQENTFRLGETFHSFQVIRLWEENTPQFFHQPGLLPFAVLSNTDDPEQVLSQVSRSLETISQKQVQSNLAAATSILAGLVLNRETIKKILRSDIMRESVIYQDILEEGREEGKEEGKEEKARQIALKMLSAGFPISEIARFTDLSPDAIEELQSRDDKKNPSE
;
A
#
# COMPACT_ATOMS: atom_id res chain seq x y z
N MET A 1 14.39 0.35 15.11
CA MET A 1 15.75 0.96 15.23
C MET A 1 16.27 0.70 16.62
N GLN A 2 17.53 0.28 16.77
CA GLN A 2 18.15 0.07 18.08
C GLN A 2 19.19 1.16 18.34
N SER A 3 19.09 1.82 19.48
CA SER A 3 20.22 2.53 20.08
C SER A 3 20.92 1.56 21.05
N GLU A 4 22.14 1.86 21.50
CA GLU A 4 22.85 1.04 22.49
C GLU A 4 22.00 0.80 23.76
N GLN A 5 21.06 1.69 24.07
CA GLN A 5 20.32 1.73 25.33
C GLN A 5 18.80 1.49 25.23
N LEU A 6 18.20 1.42 24.03
CA LEU A 6 16.74 1.33 23.85
C LEU A 6 16.35 0.61 22.56
N ILE A 7 15.30 -0.21 22.63
CA ILE A 7 14.63 -0.77 21.45
C ILE A 7 13.38 0.06 21.15
N LEU A 8 13.34 0.70 19.98
CA LEU A 8 12.12 1.30 19.45
C LEU A 8 11.44 0.32 18.50
N HIS A 9 10.22 -0.07 18.85
CA HIS A 9 9.32 -0.85 18.02
C HIS A 9 8.17 0.02 17.53
N THR A 10 8.05 0.10 16.21
CA THR A 10 7.03 0.88 15.52
C THR A 10 6.18 -0.06 14.69
N GLU A 11 4.87 -0.03 14.90
CA GLU A 11 3.88 -0.78 14.12
C GLU A 11 3.04 0.23 13.32
N PHE A 12 3.01 0.09 11.99
CA PHE A 12 2.18 0.94 11.14
C PHE A 12 0.85 0.25 10.85
N GLN A 13 -0.26 1.00 10.96
CA GLN A 13 -1.60 0.50 10.70
C GLN A 13 -2.32 1.45 9.75
N THR A 14 -2.85 0.92 8.65
CA THR A 14 -3.73 1.69 7.76
C THR A 14 -5.15 1.66 8.30
N ASP A 15 -5.65 0.49 8.66
CA ASP A 15 -7.02 0.30 9.14
C ASP A 15 -7.04 -0.16 10.61
N PRO A 16 -8.12 0.12 11.36
CA PRO A 16 -8.20 -0.30 12.75
C PRO A 16 -8.26 -1.83 12.88
N ASP A 17 -7.45 -2.40 13.78
CA ASP A 17 -7.44 -3.84 14.07
C ASP A 17 -7.49 -4.10 15.58
N SER A 18 -8.56 -4.77 16.00
CA SER A 18 -8.79 -5.19 17.40
C SER A 18 -7.71 -6.10 17.99
N LYS A 19 -6.87 -6.73 17.16
CA LYS A 19 -5.79 -7.61 17.61
C LYS A 19 -4.51 -6.85 17.98
N ILE A 20 -4.43 -5.56 17.68
CA ILE A 20 -3.23 -4.75 17.89
C ILE A 20 -2.77 -4.78 19.35
N PRO A 21 -3.63 -4.56 20.37
CA PRO A 21 -3.17 -4.58 21.75
C PRO A 21 -2.48 -5.90 22.15
N PHE A 22 -3.02 -7.04 21.73
CA PHE A 22 -2.40 -8.35 21.99
C PHE A 22 -1.09 -8.52 21.22
N ARG A 23 -1.05 -8.14 19.93
CA ARG A 23 0.19 -8.18 19.12
C ARG A 23 1.31 -7.35 19.75
N MET A 24 0.99 -6.18 20.30
CA MET A 24 1.97 -5.35 21.00
C MET A 24 2.56 -6.06 22.22
N LEU A 25 1.75 -6.75 23.03
CA LEU A 25 2.26 -7.60 24.11
C LEU A 25 3.14 -8.75 23.57
N ASP A 26 2.71 -9.45 22.52
CA ASP A 26 3.47 -10.55 21.92
C ASP A 26 4.85 -10.08 21.42
N TYR A 27 4.90 -8.96 20.70
CA TYR A 27 6.16 -8.34 20.26
C TYR A 27 7.06 -7.97 21.43
N ARG A 28 6.49 -7.43 22.51
CA ARG A 28 7.25 -7.09 23.72
C ARG A 28 7.95 -8.32 24.30
N ILE A 29 7.23 -9.44 24.40
CA ILE A 29 7.75 -10.71 24.94
C ILE A 29 8.81 -11.30 23.99
N CYS A 30 8.52 -11.33 22.69
CA CYS A 30 9.45 -11.83 21.68
C CYS A 30 10.78 -11.08 21.65
N VAL A 31 10.75 -9.77 21.84
CA VAL A 31 11.96 -8.94 21.94
C VAL A 31 12.66 -9.15 23.28
N TYR A 32 11.92 -9.21 24.39
CA TYR A 32 12.48 -9.43 25.72
C TYR A 32 13.30 -10.72 25.79
N ARG A 33 12.83 -11.80 25.18
CA ARG A 33 13.56 -13.09 25.12
C ARG A 33 14.97 -12.96 24.53
N ARG A 34 15.17 -12.04 23.58
CA ARG A 34 16.46 -11.82 22.91
C ARG A 34 17.31 -10.76 23.61
N HIS A 35 16.65 -9.75 24.20
CA HIS A 35 17.30 -8.58 24.80
C HIS A 35 16.67 -8.22 26.15
N PRO A 36 16.81 -9.07 27.18
CA PRO A 36 16.07 -8.90 28.45
C PRO A 36 16.47 -7.63 29.21
N GLN A 37 17.70 -7.16 29.02
CA GLN A 37 18.25 -5.98 29.69
C GLN A 37 17.93 -4.66 28.96
N LYS A 38 17.38 -4.71 27.74
CA LYS A 38 17.10 -3.50 26.98
C LYS A 38 15.65 -3.03 27.24
N PRO A 39 15.44 -1.77 27.63
CA PRO A 39 14.11 -1.20 27.64
C PRO A 39 13.57 -1.15 26.21
N MET A 40 12.25 -1.18 26.09
CA MET A 40 11.55 -1.14 24.82
C MET A 40 10.46 -0.08 24.86
N ARG A 41 10.43 0.80 23.87
CA ARG A 41 9.33 1.72 23.62
C ARG A 41 8.56 1.22 22.41
N GLN A 42 7.24 1.15 22.57
CA GLN A 42 6.33 0.64 21.57
C GLN A 42 5.38 1.73 21.11
N VAL A 43 5.28 1.89 19.80
CA VAL A 43 4.43 2.90 19.17
C VAL A 43 3.65 2.24 18.04
N VAL A 44 2.33 2.42 18.05
CA VAL A 44 1.46 2.15 16.90
C VAL A 44 1.22 3.48 16.19
N ILE A 45 1.37 3.52 14.87
CA ILE A 45 1.16 4.70 14.04
C ILE A 45 0.04 4.41 13.05
N TYR A 46 -1.09 5.11 13.19
CA TYR A 46 -2.21 5.02 12.26
C TYR A 46 -2.07 6.02 11.11
N LEU A 47 -2.13 5.50 9.88
CA LEU A 47 -1.90 6.26 8.65
C LEU A 47 -3.18 6.88 8.07
N ARG A 48 -4.32 6.20 8.21
CA ARG A 48 -5.61 6.66 7.65
C ARG A 48 -6.58 7.04 8.76
N ARG A 49 -7.21 8.20 8.60
CA ARG A 49 -8.23 8.70 9.53
C ARG A 49 -9.34 7.68 9.74
N SER A 50 -9.70 7.48 10.99
CA SER A 50 -10.79 6.59 11.39
C SER A 50 -11.47 7.11 12.66
N ASP A 51 -12.79 6.97 12.70
CA ASP A 51 -13.61 7.27 13.89
C ASP A 51 -13.78 6.06 14.81
N SER A 52 -13.16 4.92 14.47
CA SER A 52 -13.22 3.71 15.30
C SER A 52 -12.53 3.93 16.65
N PRO A 53 -13.14 3.52 17.78
CA PRO A 53 -12.49 3.62 19.09
C PRO A 53 -11.20 2.78 19.17
N LEU A 54 -11.05 1.77 18.30
CA LEU A 54 -9.85 0.92 18.24
C LEU A 54 -8.57 1.72 17.95
N VAL A 55 -8.67 2.85 17.25
CA VAL A 55 -7.49 3.71 17.00
C VAL A 55 -7.04 4.50 18.23
N GLN A 56 -7.81 4.44 19.32
CA GLN A 56 -7.47 5.05 20.61
C GLN A 56 -6.95 4.02 21.61
N GLU A 57 -7.15 2.73 21.36
CA GLU A 57 -6.72 1.66 22.25
C GLU A 57 -5.20 1.59 22.34
N ASN A 58 -4.68 1.82 23.54
CA ASN A 58 -3.25 1.87 23.83
C ASN A 58 -2.84 0.90 24.95
N THR A 59 -3.75 0.00 25.35
CA THR A 59 -3.51 -0.99 26.39
C THR A 59 -4.11 -2.35 26.05
N PHE A 60 -3.46 -3.41 26.51
CA PHE A 60 -3.98 -4.77 26.54
C PHE A 60 -4.18 -5.21 27.99
N ARG A 61 -5.33 -5.84 28.28
CA ARG A 61 -5.69 -6.36 29.60
C ARG A 61 -6.23 -7.78 29.49
N LEU A 62 -5.64 -8.70 30.24
CA LEU A 62 -6.13 -10.07 30.39
C LEU A 62 -5.87 -10.57 31.82
N GLY A 63 -6.92 -10.59 32.64
CA GLY A 63 -6.78 -10.83 34.09
C GLY A 63 -5.82 -9.83 34.73
N GLU A 64 -4.75 -10.31 35.36
CA GLU A 64 -3.69 -9.50 35.96
C GLU A 64 -2.62 -9.03 34.94
N THR A 65 -2.67 -9.52 33.70
CA THR A 65 -1.74 -9.09 32.65
C THR A 65 -2.15 -7.72 32.14
N PHE A 66 -1.25 -6.75 32.27
CA PHE A 66 -1.41 -5.41 31.73
C PHE A 66 -0.21 -5.04 30.86
N HIS A 67 -0.49 -4.50 29.68
CA HIS A 67 0.52 -3.95 28.80
C HIS A 67 0.04 -2.64 28.20
N SER A 68 0.93 -1.65 28.12
CA SER A 68 0.65 -0.33 27.56
C SER A 68 1.67 0.01 26.49
N PHE A 69 1.22 0.70 25.45
CA PHE A 69 2.04 1.21 24.36
C PHE A 69 1.56 2.61 23.97
N GLN A 70 2.33 3.30 23.12
CA GLN A 70 1.93 4.59 22.59
C GLN A 70 1.14 4.41 21.29
N VAL A 71 0.18 5.28 21.04
CA VAL A 71 -0.53 5.38 19.77
C VAL A 71 -0.33 6.80 19.22
N ILE A 72 0.00 6.89 17.94
CA ILE A 72 0.08 8.13 17.16
C ILE A 72 -0.93 8.00 16.02
N ARG A 73 -1.80 8.99 15.88
CA ARG A 73 -2.77 9.08 14.77
C ARG A 73 -2.36 10.26 13.91
N LEU A 74 -1.88 10.03 12.69
CA LEU A 74 -1.24 11.10 11.92
C LEU A 74 -2.18 12.30 11.71
N TRP A 75 -3.47 12.07 11.51
CA TRP A 75 -4.47 13.14 11.30
C TRP A 75 -4.74 14.02 12.53
N GLU A 76 -4.13 13.73 13.69
CA GLU A 76 -4.16 14.58 14.89
C GLU A 76 -2.85 15.38 15.07
N GLU A 77 -1.82 15.01 14.34
CA GLU A 77 -0.47 15.55 14.46
C GLU A 77 -0.31 16.87 13.70
N ASN A 78 0.41 17.82 14.29
CA ASN A 78 0.64 19.15 13.70
C ASN A 78 1.50 19.06 12.43
N THR A 79 1.02 19.59 11.29
CA THR A 79 1.68 19.46 9.97
C THR A 79 3.13 19.98 9.93
N PRO A 80 3.47 21.19 10.42
CA PRO A 80 4.84 21.70 10.44
C PRO A 80 5.92 20.75 10.97
N GLN A 81 5.60 19.88 11.94
CA GLN A 81 6.60 19.02 12.57
C GLN A 81 7.23 18.00 11.59
N PHE A 82 6.49 17.62 10.53
CA PHE A 82 6.96 16.67 9.53
C PHE A 82 8.02 17.25 8.57
N PHE A 83 8.19 18.59 8.56
CA PHE A 83 9.17 19.27 7.71
C PHE A 83 10.54 19.42 8.37
N HIS A 84 10.68 19.07 9.65
CA HIS A 84 11.96 19.18 10.38
C HIS A 84 12.98 18.10 9.99
N GLN A 85 12.54 16.99 9.40
CA GLN A 85 13.38 15.85 9.02
C GLN A 85 12.92 15.33 7.65
N PRO A 86 13.83 15.17 6.66
CA PRO A 86 13.45 14.69 5.33
C PRO A 86 12.67 13.36 5.34
N GLY A 87 13.04 12.44 6.25
CA GLY A 87 12.36 11.15 6.40
C GLY A 87 10.91 11.23 6.91
N LEU A 88 10.47 12.38 7.41
CA LEU A 88 9.10 12.60 7.88
C LEU A 88 8.20 13.22 6.80
N LEU A 89 8.77 13.78 5.73
CA LEU A 89 8.03 14.42 4.65
C LEU A 89 6.91 13.53 4.05
N PRO A 90 7.11 12.21 3.83
CA PRO A 90 6.05 11.37 3.28
C PRO A 90 4.78 11.30 4.13
N PHE A 91 4.89 11.54 5.45
CA PHE A 91 3.76 11.49 6.38
C PHE A 91 3.01 12.82 6.49
N ALA A 92 3.59 13.93 6.01
CA ALA A 92 3.02 15.27 6.21
C ALA A 92 1.62 15.41 5.60
N VAL A 93 1.37 14.77 4.45
CA VAL A 93 0.05 14.78 3.79
C VAL A 93 -1.04 14.07 4.59
N LEU A 94 -0.66 13.18 5.52
CA LEU A 94 -1.58 12.46 6.40
C LEU A 94 -1.83 13.18 7.73
N SER A 95 -1.22 14.35 7.92
CA SER A 95 -1.28 15.11 9.17
C SER A 95 -2.62 15.82 9.38
N ASN A 96 -2.77 16.52 10.51
CA ASN A 96 -3.93 17.37 10.76
C ASN A 96 -3.94 18.60 9.83
N THR A 97 -4.54 18.46 8.65
CA THR A 97 -4.64 19.51 7.64
C THR A 97 -6.00 19.49 6.94
N ASP A 98 -6.50 20.68 6.61
CA ASP A 98 -7.71 20.86 5.79
C ASP A 98 -7.40 20.88 4.28
N ASP A 99 -6.13 21.02 3.89
CA ASP A 99 -5.69 21.06 2.48
C ASP A 99 -4.48 20.15 2.23
N PRO A 100 -4.71 18.83 2.04
CA PRO A 100 -3.65 17.88 1.73
C PRO A 100 -2.95 18.16 0.40
N GLU A 101 -3.61 18.81 -0.57
CA GLU A 101 -3.00 19.16 -1.87
C GLU A 101 -1.93 20.24 -1.72
N GLN A 102 -2.22 21.26 -0.91
CA GLN A 102 -1.24 22.30 -0.56
C GLN A 102 -0.07 21.72 0.22
N VAL A 103 -0.32 20.82 1.18
CA VAL A 103 0.75 20.15 1.93
C VAL A 103 1.61 19.28 1.01
N LEU A 104 1.01 18.53 0.09
CA LEU A 104 1.75 17.74 -0.91
C LEU A 104 2.63 18.64 -1.79
N SER A 105 2.14 19.82 -2.18
CA SER A 105 2.91 20.81 -2.93
C SER A 105 4.11 21.34 -2.15
N GLN A 106 3.96 21.56 -0.83
CA GLN A 106 5.07 21.93 0.05
C GLN A 106 6.08 20.78 0.16
N VAL A 107 5.62 19.55 0.36
CA VAL A 107 6.47 18.36 0.41
C VAL A 107 7.28 18.21 -0.87
N SER A 108 6.66 18.37 -2.05
CA SER A 108 7.36 18.29 -3.34
C SER A 108 8.53 19.27 -3.41
N ARG A 109 8.32 20.54 -3.02
CA ARG A 109 9.39 21.54 -2.96
C ARG A 109 10.48 21.17 -1.96
N SER A 110 10.12 20.63 -0.80
CA SER A 110 11.10 20.18 0.20
C SER A 110 11.93 19.01 -0.31
N LEU A 111 11.33 18.07 -1.04
CA LEU A 111 12.03 16.93 -1.65
C LEU A 111 13.06 17.38 -2.70
N GLU A 112 12.77 18.42 -3.48
CA GLU A 112 13.70 19.00 -4.46
C GLU A 112 15.00 19.54 -3.83
N THR A 113 14.99 19.88 -2.53
CA THR A 113 16.19 20.37 -1.83
C THR A 113 17.14 19.26 -1.37
N ILE A 114 16.73 18.00 -1.45
CA ILE A 114 17.53 16.84 -1.01
C ILE A 114 18.63 16.56 -2.05
N SER A 115 19.89 16.73 -1.64
CA SER A 115 21.04 16.57 -2.55
C SER A 115 21.30 15.13 -2.99
N GLN A 116 20.98 14.15 -2.14
CA GLN A 116 21.17 12.73 -2.46
C GLN A 116 20.01 12.22 -3.31
N LYS A 117 20.27 12.00 -4.59
CA LYS A 117 19.26 11.61 -5.58
C LYS A 117 18.49 10.34 -5.20
N GLN A 118 19.19 9.29 -4.72
CA GLN A 118 18.52 8.07 -4.27
C GLN A 118 17.56 8.29 -3.11
N VAL A 119 17.95 9.11 -2.12
CA VAL A 119 17.10 9.44 -0.97
C VAL A 119 15.89 10.26 -1.42
N GLN A 120 16.12 11.26 -2.28
CA GLN A 120 15.06 12.06 -2.89
C GLN A 120 14.05 11.18 -3.63
N SER A 121 14.51 10.29 -4.51
CA SER A 121 13.65 9.39 -5.28
C SER A 121 12.86 8.44 -4.40
N ASN A 122 13.50 7.85 -3.37
CA ASN A 122 12.82 6.96 -2.42
C ASN A 122 11.75 7.69 -1.62
N LEU A 123 12.03 8.90 -1.13
CA LEU A 123 11.06 9.70 -0.39
C LEU A 123 9.93 10.20 -1.28
N ALA A 124 10.21 10.54 -2.54
CA ALA A 124 9.17 10.89 -3.51
C ALA A 124 8.23 9.70 -3.79
N ALA A 125 8.78 8.49 -3.98
CA ALA A 125 7.99 7.28 -4.16
C ALA A 125 7.13 6.97 -2.93
N ALA A 126 7.71 7.02 -1.73
CA ALA A 126 6.98 6.83 -0.48
C ALA A 126 5.88 7.88 -0.28
N THR A 127 6.16 9.15 -0.61
CA THR A 127 5.17 10.24 -0.53
C THR A 127 4.01 9.98 -1.48
N SER A 128 4.27 9.52 -2.71
CA SER A 128 3.21 9.19 -3.68
C SER A 128 2.30 8.06 -3.17
N ILE A 129 2.87 7.02 -2.56
CA ILE A 129 2.11 5.90 -1.98
C ILE A 129 1.23 6.40 -0.82
N LEU A 130 1.82 7.13 0.13
CA LEU A 130 1.09 7.62 1.30
C LEU A 130 0.04 8.67 0.94
N ALA A 131 0.35 9.58 0.00
CA ALA A 131 -0.62 10.56 -0.49
C ALA A 131 -1.86 9.90 -1.12
N GLY A 132 -1.71 8.71 -1.71
CA GLY A 132 -2.82 7.91 -2.24
C GLY A 132 -3.85 7.49 -1.20
N LEU A 133 -3.56 7.61 0.10
CA LEU A 133 -4.54 7.36 1.16
C LEU A 133 -5.55 8.49 1.34
N VAL A 134 -5.26 9.71 0.86
CA VAL A 134 -6.09 10.90 1.08
C VAL A 134 -6.33 11.74 -0.18
N LEU A 135 -5.55 11.52 -1.24
CA LEU A 135 -5.65 12.23 -2.53
C LEU A 135 -5.85 11.25 -3.69
N ASN A 136 -6.50 11.72 -4.74
CA ASN A 136 -6.66 10.94 -5.97
C ASN A 136 -5.37 10.93 -6.80
N ARG A 137 -5.30 9.96 -7.73
CA ARG A 137 -4.12 9.73 -8.58
C ARG A 137 -3.76 10.92 -9.48
N GLU A 138 -4.75 11.67 -9.95
CA GLU A 138 -4.53 12.80 -10.88
C GLU A 138 -3.87 13.98 -10.16
N THR A 139 -4.37 14.33 -8.97
CA THR A 139 -3.78 15.37 -8.10
C THR A 139 -2.34 15.02 -7.75
N ILE A 140 -2.07 13.76 -7.35
CA ILE A 140 -0.72 13.32 -7.00
C ILE A 140 0.22 13.44 -8.19
N LYS A 141 -0.17 12.97 -9.39
CA LYS A 141 0.66 13.06 -10.60
C LYS A 141 0.94 14.48 -11.06
N LYS A 142 0.00 15.41 -10.82
CA LYS A 142 0.17 16.83 -11.16
C LYS A 142 1.25 17.48 -10.30
N ILE A 143 1.37 17.08 -9.03
CA ILE A 143 2.29 17.68 -8.06
C ILE A 143 3.63 16.93 -8.02
N LEU A 144 3.59 15.61 -7.82
CA LEU A 144 4.77 14.76 -7.79
C LEU A 144 5.08 14.23 -9.18
N ARG A 145 6.14 14.78 -9.79
CA ARG A 145 6.58 14.37 -11.11
C ARG A 145 7.17 12.95 -11.07
N SER A 146 6.73 12.09 -11.98
CA SER A 146 7.08 10.68 -11.98
C SER A 146 8.55 10.39 -12.31
N ASP A 147 9.22 11.30 -13.01
CA ASP A 147 10.66 11.22 -13.33
C ASP A 147 11.54 11.23 -12.08
N ILE A 148 11.16 11.99 -11.03
CA ILE A 148 11.89 12.03 -9.75
C ILE A 148 11.86 10.66 -9.06
N MET A 149 10.75 9.92 -9.18
CA MET A 149 10.54 8.64 -8.51
C MET A 149 11.23 7.46 -9.22
N ARG A 150 11.63 7.62 -10.49
CA ARG A 150 12.14 6.50 -11.31
C ARG A 150 13.37 5.82 -10.75
N GLU A 151 14.22 6.50 -9.99
CA GLU A 151 15.40 5.86 -9.39
C GLU A 151 15.09 5.14 -8.07
N SER A 152 13.85 5.22 -7.58
CA SER A 152 13.47 4.47 -6.40
C SER A 152 13.36 2.98 -6.70
N VAL A 153 14.04 2.17 -5.90
CA VAL A 153 13.92 0.70 -5.96
C VAL A 153 12.46 0.27 -5.76
N ILE A 154 11.77 0.87 -4.79
CA ILE A 154 10.34 0.59 -4.52
C ILE A 154 9.48 0.90 -5.75
N TYR A 155 9.76 2.00 -6.44
CA TYR A 155 9.02 2.35 -7.65
C TYR A 155 9.29 1.38 -8.80
N GLN A 156 10.53 0.90 -8.93
CA GLN A 156 10.89 -0.09 -9.94
C GLN A 156 10.24 -1.44 -9.66
N ASP A 157 10.21 -1.89 -8.40
CA ASP A 157 9.57 -3.14 -8.00
C ASP A 157 8.06 -3.12 -8.34
N ILE A 158 7.36 -2.03 -7.97
CA ILE A 158 5.93 -1.85 -8.30
C ILE A 158 5.71 -1.81 -9.83
N LEU A 159 6.62 -1.18 -10.56
CA LEU A 159 6.53 -1.10 -12.02
C LEU A 159 6.76 -2.46 -12.69
N GLU A 160 7.67 -3.26 -12.14
CA GLU A 160 7.96 -4.60 -12.63
C GLU A 160 6.79 -5.54 -12.39
N GLU A 161 6.25 -5.58 -11.17
CA GLU A 161 5.05 -6.35 -10.81
C GLU A 161 3.88 -5.99 -11.74
N GLY A 162 3.57 -4.70 -11.90
CA GLY A 162 2.50 -4.27 -12.80
C GLY A 162 2.75 -4.59 -14.27
N ARG A 163 4.01 -4.72 -14.70
CA ARG A 163 4.35 -5.14 -16.07
C ARG A 163 4.18 -6.65 -16.24
N GLU A 164 4.44 -7.44 -15.21
CA GLU A 164 4.21 -8.88 -15.22
C GLU A 164 2.70 -9.19 -15.23
N GLU A 165 1.93 -8.56 -14.33
CA GLU A 165 0.47 -8.65 -14.33
C GLU A 165 -0.12 -8.25 -15.69
N GLY A 166 0.28 -7.10 -16.23
CA GLY A 166 -0.23 -6.65 -17.53
C GLY A 166 0.16 -7.55 -18.71
N LYS A 167 1.27 -8.30 -18.62
CA LYS A 167 1.63 -9.31 -19.62
C LYS A 167 0.77 -10.56 -19.49
N GLU A 168 0.45 -10.99 -18.28
CA GLU A 168 -0.44 -12.12 -18.04
C GLU A 168 -1.86 -11.80 -18.49
N GLU A 169 -2.40 -10.65 -18.08
CA GLU A 169 -3.71 -10.16 -18.53
C GLU A 169 -3.76 -10.02 -20.06
N GLY A 170 -2.70 -9.49 -20.69
CA GLY A 170 -2.63 -9.35 -22.14
C GLY A 170 -2.57 -10.68 -22.88
N LYS A 171 -1.93 -11.72 -22.31
CA LYS A 171 -1.94 -13.08 -22.87
C LYS A 171 -3.33 -13.70 -22.74
N GLU A 172 -3.96 -13.57 -21.58
CA GLU A 172 -5.30 -14.12 -21.33
C GLU A 172 -6.34 -13.45 -22.23
N GLU A 173 -6.32 -12.11 -22.33
CA GLU A 173 -7.24 -11.36 -23.20
C GLU A 173 -7.05 -11.76 -24.67
N LYS A 174 -5.80 -11.92 -25.13
CA LYS A 174 -5.53 -12.40 -26.49
C LYS A 174 -6.04 -13.83 -26.70
N ALA A 175 -5.86 -14.72 -25.73
CA ALA A 175 -6.37 -16.09 -25.78
C ALA A 175 -7.91 -16.10 -25.88
N ARG A 176 -8.59 -15.27 -25.09
CA ARG A 176 -10.07 -15.10 -25.15
C ARG A 176 -10.53 -14.56 -26.50
N GLN A 177 -9.84 -13.56 -27.05
CA GLN A 177 -10.15 -13.02 -28.38
C GLN A 177 -9.95 -14.05 -29.50
N ILE A 178 -8.92 -14.90 -29.40
CA ILE A 178 -8.71 -16.01 -30.35
C ILE A 178 -9.81 -17.05 -30.19
N ALA A 179 -10.17 -17.43 -28.96
CA ALA A 179 -11.23 -18.37 -28.68
C ALA A 179 -12.58 -17.92 -29.24
N LEU A 180 -12.96 -16.63 -29.08
CA LEU A 180 -14.18 -16.07 -29.67
C LEU A 180 -14.17 -16.13 -31.21
N LYS A 181 -13.03 -15.85 -31.85
CA LYS A 181 -12.88 -15.97 -33.31
C LYS A 181 -13.00 -17.43 -33.78
N MET A 182 -12.49 -18.38 -33.00
CA MET A 182 -12.62 -19.81 -33.31
C MET A 182 -14.04 -20.32 -33.07
N LEU A 183 -14.71 -19.89 -32.01
CA LEU A 183 -16.13 -20.20 -31.74
C LEU A 183 -17.02 -19.72 -32.90
N SER A 184 -16.86 -18.46 -33.32
CA SER A 184 -17.60 -17.90 -34.45
C SER A 184 -17.28 -18.56 -35.80
N ALA A 185 -16.08 -19.14 -35.95
CA ALA A 185 -15.71 -19.96 -37.10
C ALA A 185 -16.17 -21.43 -37.00
N GLY A 186 -16.87 -21.81 -35.91
CA GLY A 186 -17.46 -23.14 -35.73
C GLY A 186 -16.51 -24.21 -35.21
N PHE A 187 -15.36 -23.84 -34.66
CA PHE A 187 -14.44 -24.82 -34.06
C PHE A 187 -15.03 -25.38 -32.75
N PRO A 188 -14.83 -26.68 -32.47
CA PRO A 188 -15.30 -27.29 -31.23
C PRO A 188 -14.47 -26.80 -30.03
N ILE A 189 -15.11 -26.64 -28.87
CA ILE A 189 -14.51 -26.16 -27.62
C ILE A 189 -13.24 -26.94 -27.23
N SER A 190 -13.25 -28.26 -27.44
CA SER A 190 -12.10 -29.13 -27.17
C SER A 190 -10.88 -28.82 -28.04
N GLU A 191 -11.09 -28.35 -29.27
CA GLU A 191 -10.03 -27.92 -30.17
C GLU A 191 -9.55 -26.51 -29.81
N ILE A 192 -10.46 -25.61 -29.45
CA ILE A 192 -10.14 -24.26 -28.99
C ILE A 192 -9.28 -24.30 -27.72
N ALA A 193 -9.65 -25.14 -26.73
CA ALA A 193 -8.89 -25.33 -25.50
C ALA A 193 -7.44 -25.78 -25.76
N ARG A 194 -7.20 -26.63 -26.78
CA ARG A 194 -5.85 -27.09 -27.16
C ARG A 194 -4.96 -25.99 -27.74
N PHE A 195 -5.53 -24.95 -28.32
CA PHE A 195 -4.79 -23.89 -29.02
C PHE A 195 -4.72 -22.55 -28.26
N THR A 196 -5.55 -22.37 -27.24
CA THR A 196 -5.65 -21.11 -26.49
C THR A 196 -5.18 -21.21 -25.04
N ASP A 197 -4.82 -22.42 -24.58
CA ASP A 197 -4.48 -22.71 -23.18
C ASP A 197 -5.59 -22.30 -22.16
N LEU A 198 -6.80 -22.02 -22.65
CA LEU A 198 -7.99 -21.76 -21.84
C LEU A 198 -8.63 -23.08 -21.41
N SER A 199 -9.24 -23.10 -20.23
CA SER A 199 -10.07 -24.24 -19.81
C SER A 199 -11.35 -24.31 -20.66
N PRO A 200 -11.88 -25.53 -20.90
CA PRO A 200 -13.18 -25.69 -21.56
C PRO A 200 -14.29 -24.85 -20.90
N ASP A 201 -14.34 -24.83 -19.58
CA ASP A 201 -15.30 -24.04 -18.80
C ASP A 201 -15.22 -22.54 -19.11
N ALA A 202 -13.99 -21.99 -19.24
CA ALA A 202 -13.80 -20.59 -19.59
C ALA A 202 -14.28 -20.27 -21.01
N ILE A 203 -14.13 -21.22 -21.94
CA ILE A 203 -14.59 -21.07 -23.33
C ILE A 203 -16.13 -21.18 -23.42
N GLU A 204 -16.74 -22.09 -22.66
CA GLU A 204 -18.20 -22.20 -22.54
C GLU A 204 -18.81 -20.91 -21.96
N GLU A 205 -18.16 -20.33 -20.95
CA GLU A 205 -18.60 -19.06 -20.39
C GLU A 205 -18.50 -17.92 -21.41
N LEU A 206 -17.43 -17.86 -22.21
CA LEU A 206 -17.28 -16.90 -23.30
C LEU A 206 -18.38 -17.06 -24.36
N GLN A 207 -18.69 -18.30 -24.77
CA GLN A 207 -19.76 -18.60 -25.73
C GLN A 207 -21.12 -18.12 -25.21
N SER A 208 -21.45 -18.46 -23.97
CA SER A 208 -22.73 -18.06 -23.35
C SER A 208 -22.90 -16.54 -23.23
N ARG A 209 -21.79 -15.81 -23.03
CA ARG A 209 -21.77 -14.35 -22.96
C ARG A 209 -21.90 -13.71 -24.35
N ASP A 210 -21.31 -14.31 -25.37
CA ASP A 210 -21.40 -13.83 -26.76
C ASP A 210 -22.80 -14.09 -27.35
N ASP A 211 -23.39 -15.27 -27.11
CA ASP A 211 -24.76 -15.62 -27.53
C ASP A 211 -25.82 -14.70 -26.89
N LYS A 212 -25.61 -14.27 -25.63
CA LYS A 212 -26.47 -13.28 -24.97
C LYS A 212 -26.32 -11.87 -25.55
N LYS A 213 -25.18 -11.58 -26.18
CA LYS A 213 -24.86 -10.26 -26.76
C LYS A 213 -25.31 -10.17 -28.22
N ASN A 214 -25.32 -11.29 -28.93
CA ASN A 214 -25.83 -11.48 -30.29
C ASN A 214 -26.83 -12.64 -30.34
N PRO A 215 -28.07 -12.47 -29.83
CA PRO A 215 -29.08 -13.51 -29.95
C PRO A 215 -29.37 -13.76 -31.43
N SER A 216 -29.24 -15.02 -31.85
CA SER A 216 -29.58 -15.47 -33.20
C SER A 216 -31.05 -15.14 -33.51
N GLU A 217 -31.28 -14.27 -34.50
CA GLU A 217 -32.59 -13.95 -35.09
C GLU A 217 -33.25 -15.17 -35.75
#